data_AF-A0A1Y4N8W7-F1
#
_entry.id   AF-A0A1Y4N8W7-F1
#
_cell.length_a   1.000
_cell.length_b   1.000
_cell.length_c   1.000
_cell.angle_alpha   90.00
_cell.angle_beta   90.00
_cell.angle_gamma   90.00
#
_symmetry.space_group_name_H-M   'P 1'
#
loop_
_entity.id
_entity.type
_entity.pdbx_description
1 polymer ?
#
loop_
_entity_poly.entity_id
_entity_poly.type
_entity_poly.pdbx_seq_one_letter_code
_entity_poly.pdbx_strand_id
1 'polypeptide(L)'
;MKSNFKFKKLIFAAVLIFCQLVSFVSVSAAATGEKGSIHVNLNDLGTDFEGVELTCYQVGVPLGSNAVEWTLTEEFKSSGVVFNKLETAQDNINAASKLSAVAKENGAAGITAESDKNGVVKFDNLDMGIYLIVQTDSADYGLVNSFLVSVPYKNAEGDWVMDVETQTKGESFEPTPPPPQTGQENNNNMLLIFICGISVILIGVMLFAGKRQKTE
;
A
#
# COMPACT_ATOMS: atom_id res chain seq x y z
N MET A 1 0.15 -52.75 -61.51
CA MET A 1 0.52 -52.36 -60.13
C MET A 1 1.69 -51.37 -60.16
N LYS A 2 1.44 -50.09 -60.49
CA LYS A 2 2.48 -49.05 -60.59
C LYS A 2 1.91 -47.63 -60.64
N SER A 3 1.13 -47.24 -59.64
CA SER A 3 0.82 -45.82 -59.41
C SER A 3 0.10 -45.74 -58.07
N ASN A 4 0.74 -45.15 -57.06
CA ASN A 4 0.15 -44.70 -55.77
C ASN A 4 1.26 -44.20 -54.82
N PHE A 5 2.54 -44.55 -55.07
CA PHE A 5 3.64 -44.14 -54.21
C PHE A 5 4.05 -42.67 -54.40
N LYS A 6 4.03 -42.16 -55.64
CA LYS A 6 4.31 -40.74 -55.94
C LYS A 6 3.20 -39.81 -55.44
N PHE A 7 1.94 -40.25 -55.52
CA PHE A 7 0.77 -39.47 -55.07
C PHE A 7 0.70 -39.36 -53.53
N LYS A 8 1.01 -40.45 -52.80
CA LYS A 8 1.12 -40.41 -51.33
C LYS A 8 2.27 -39.54 -50.84
N LYS A 9 3.41 -39.51 -51.54
CA LYS A 9 4.52 -38.59 -51.23
C LYS A 9 4.17 -37.13 -51.49
N LEU A 10 3.38 -36.84 -52.53
CA LEU A 10 2.93 -35.48 -52.85
C LEU A 10 1.95 -34.94 -51.79
N ILE A 11 1.02 -35.78 -51.32
CA ILE A 11 0.08 -35.43 -50.24
C ILE A 11 0.82 -35.22 -48.91
N PHE A 12 1.79 -36.08 -48.58
CA PHE A 12 2.55 -35.96 -47.33
C PHE A 12 3.45 -34.71 -47.30
N ALA A 13 4.03 -34.33 -48.45
CA ALA A 13 4.79 -33.08 -48.57
C ALA A 13 3.89 -31.82 -48.49
N ALA A 14 2.68 -31.86 -49.06
CA ALA A 14 1.75 -30.74 -49.01
C ALA A 14 1.21 -30.48 -47.58
N VAL A 15 0.97 -31.53 -46.80
CA VAL A 15 0.53 -31.42 -45.40
C VAL A 15 1.64 -30.87 -44.49
N LEU A 16 2.90 -31.24 -44.73
CA LEU A 16 4.04 -30.71 -43.98
C LEU A 16 4.33 -29.23 -44.30
N ILE A 17 4.14 -28.80 -45.54
CA ILE A 17 4.31 -27.40 -45.95
C ILE A 17 3.16 -26.51 -45.43
N PHE A 18 1.93 -27.05 -45.34
CA PHE A 18 0.80 -26.33 -44.72
C PHE A 18 0.96 -26.18 -43.20
N CYS A 19 1.65 -27.12 -42.53
CA CYS A 19 1.89 -27.09 -41.09
C CYS A 19 2.94 -26.05 -40.65
N GLN A 20 3.74 -25.50 -41.57
CA GLN A 20 4.77 -24.49 -41.25
C GLN A 20 4.31 -23.04 -41.43
N LEU A 21 3.11 -22.81 -41.98
CA LEU A 21 2.55 -21.46 -42.12
C LEU A 21 1.91 -20.90 -40.85
N VAL A 22 1.86 -21.68 -39.76
CA VAL A 22 1.43 -21.21 -38.43
C VAL A 22 2.63 -20.67 -37.65
N SER A 23 3.46 -19.86 -38.31
CA SER A 23 4.56 -19.17 -37.66
C SER A 23 4.03 -17.85 -37.09
N PHE A 24 3.98 -17.79 -35.76
CA PHE A 24 3.98 -16.59 -34.91
C PHE A 24 3.21 -15.38 -35.45
N VAL A 25 1.92 -15.30 -35.13
CA VAL A 25 1.34 -13.98 -34.86
C VAL A 25 2.03 -13.49 -33.59
N SER A 26 3.04 -12.64 -33.73
CA SER A 26 3.34 -11.67 -32.69
C SER A 26 2.16 -10.72 -32.68
N VAL A 27 1.20 -10.93 -31.77
CA VAL A 27 0.25 -9.87 -31.45
C VAL A 27 1.11 -8.73 -30.93
N SER A 28 1.24 -7.68 -31.73
CA SER A 28 1.66 -6.39 -31.19
C SER A 28 0.53 -5.98 -30.26
N ALA A 29 0.73 -6.18 -28.96
CA ALA A 29 -0.11 -5.61 -27.91
C ALA A 29 0.05 -4.09 -27.94
N ALA A 30 -0.57 -3.48 -28.93
CA ALA A 30 -0.67 -2.05 -29.13
C ALA A 30 -2.04 -1.84 -29.77
N ALA A 31 -3.01 -1.46 -28.93
CA ALA A 31 -4.37 -1.07 -29.29
C ALA A 31 -5.37 -2.19 -29.66
N THR A 32 -5.36 -3.31 -28.95
CA THR A 32 -6.59 -4.08 -28.74
C THR A 32 -7.34 -3.44 -27.56
N GLY A 33 -8.66 -3.28 -27.64
CA GLY A 33 -9.51 -2.84 -26.52
C GLY A 33 -9.59 -3.88 -25.39
N GLU A 34 -8.46 -4.51 -25.10
CA GLU A 34 -8.24 -5.53 -24.11
C GLU A 34 -8.21 -4.87 -22.74
N LYS A 35 -9.00 -5.45 -21.84
CA LYS A 35 -9.18 -4.96 -20.49
C LYS A 35 -8.24 -5.71 -19.57
N GLY A 36 -7.64 -5.00 -18.63
CA GLY A 36 -6.78 -5.59 -17.60
C GLY A 36 -7.45 -5.63 -16.24
N SER A 37 -6.66 -6.02 -15.24
CA SER A 37 -7.06 -6.06 -13.85
C SER A 37 -5.92 -5.65 -12.93
N ILE A 38 -6.27 -5.23 -11.71
CA ILE A 38 -5.32 -5.00 -10.61
C ILE A 38 -5.85 -5.74 -9.39
N HIS A 39 -5.10 -6.74 -8.92
CA HIS A 39 -5.38 -7.45 -7.68
C HIS A 39 -4.32 -7.04 -6.65
N VAL A 40 -4.77 -6.37 -5.60
CA VAL A 40 -3.91 -5.84 -4.53
C VAL A 40 -3.95 -6.80 -3.35
N ASN A 41 -2.78 -7.33 -2.99
CA ASN A 41 -2.58 -8.13 -1.80
C ASN A 41 -2.14 -7.21 -0.66
N LEU A 42 -2.93 -7.18 0.41
CA LEU A 42 -2.59 -6.50 1.65
C LEU A 42 -1.45 -7.23 2.36
N ASN A 43 -0.59 -6.46 3.04
CA ASN A 43 0.50 -7.03 3.82
C ASN A 43 -0.06 -7.54 5.14
N ASP A 44 0.48 -8.64 5.63
CA ASP A 44 0.19 -9.05 7.00
C ASP A 44 0.84 -8.05 7.97
N LEU A 45 0.01 -7.24 8.64
CA LEU A 45 0.39 -6.29 9.68
C LEU A 45 0.10 -6.82 11.09
N GLY A 46 -0.33 -8.08 11.22
CA GLY A 46 -0.83 -8.65 12.48
C GLY A 46 -2.24 -8.16 12.87
N THR A 47 -2.97 -7.57 11.93
CA THR A 47 -4.33 -7.03 12.07
C THR A 47 -5.28 -7.74 11.11
N ASP A 48 -6.59 -7.53 11.29
CA ASP A 48 -7.57 -8.04 10.33
C ASP A 48 -7.44 -7.27 9.01
N PHE A 49 -7.39 -8.01 7.91
CA PHE A 49 -7.33 -7.45 6.57
C PHE A 49 -8.68 -7.56 5.85
N GLU A 50 -9.74 -8.16 6.42
CA GLU A 50 -11.06 -8.25 5.75
C GLU A 50 -11.77 -6.88 5.81
N GLY A 51 -12.34 -6.45 4.69
CA GLY A 51 -13.14 -5.21 4.63
C GLY A 51 -12.32 -3.91 4.52
N VAL A 52 -11.02 -3.97 4.24
CA VAL A 52 -10.19 -2.79 3.99
C VAL A 52 -10.55 -2.22 2.63
N GLU A 53 -10.99 -0.96 2.62
CA GLU A 53 -11.45 -0.25 1.44
C GLU A 53 -10.29 0.44 0.71
N LEU A 54 -10.08 0.05 -0.54
CA LEU A 54 -9.21 0.77 -1.47
C LEU A 54 -10.06 1.36 -2.61
N THR A 55 -9.69 2.56 -3.03
CA THR A 55 -10.22 3.21 -4.22
C THR A 55 -9.14 3.31 -5.30
N CYS A 56 -9.50 2.91 -6.51
CA CYS A 56 -8.68 2.91 -7.72
C CYS A 56 -9.11 4.05 -8.65
N TYR A 57 -8.19 4.97 -8.95
CA TYR A 57 -8.42 6.11 -9.85
C TYR A 57 -7.60 5.98 -11.12
N GLN A 58 -8.21 6.11 -12.30
CA GLN A 58 -7.46 6.20 -13.54
C GLN A 58 -6.86 7.61 -13.70
N VAL A 59 -5.57 7.72 -13.41
CA VAL A 59 -4.84 8.99 -13.40
C VAL A 59 -4.06 9.24 -14.69
N GLY A 60 -3.81 8.20 -15.48
CA GLY A 60 -3.08 8.31 -16.74
C GLY A 60 -3.69 7.46 -17.86
N VAL A 61 -3.59 7.98 -19.08
CA VAL A 61 -4.02 7.32 -20.32
C VAL A 61 -2.88 7.33 -21.35
N PRO A 62 -2.89 6.42 -22.35
CA PRO A 62 -1.86 6.39 -23.38
C PRO A 62 -1.71 7.73 -24.11
N LEU A 63 -0.46 8.15 -24.35
CA LEU A 63 -0.13 9.34 -25.12
C LEU A 63 -0.01 8.99 -26.61
N GLY A 64 -1.02 9.38 -27.40
CA GLY A 64 -1.06 9.11 -28.83
C GLY A 64 -1.30 7.64 -29.14
N SER A 65 -0.77 7.15 -30.27
CA SER A 65 -0.87 5.74 -30.66
C SER A 65 0.15 4.83 -29.97
N ASN A 66 1.02 5.39 -29.13
CA ASN A 66 2.10 4.67 -28.47
C ASN A 66 1.64 4.24 -27.08
N ALA A 67 1.40 2.94 -26.89
CA ALA A 67 0.97 2.36 -25.61
C ALA A 67 2.06 2.34 -24.50
N VAL A 68 3.17 3.07 -24.69
CA VAL A 68 4.33 3.07 -23.78
C VAL A 68 4.53 4.43 -23.12
N GLU A 69 3.93 5.49 -23.66
CA GLU A 69 3.96 6.82 -23.06
C GLU A 69 2.60 7.13 -22.45
N TRP A 70 2.61 7.82 -21.31
CA TRP A 70 1.40 8.12 -20.55
C TRP A 70 1.22 9.62 -20.37
N THR A 71 -0.02 10.08 -20.39
CA THR A 71 -0.41 11.46 -20.07
C THR A 71 -1.47 11.47 -18.99
N LEU A 72 -1.51 12.54 -18.19
CA LEU A 72 -2.53 12.71 -17.16
C LEU A 72 -3.94 12.78 -17.77
N THR A 73 -4.91 12.17 -17.09
CA THR A 73 -6.33 12.46 -17.32
C THR A 73 -6.64 13.90 -16.93
N GLU A 74 -7.71 14.48 -17.50
CA GLU A 74 -8.03 15.91 -17.35
C GLU A 74 -8.12 16.34 -15.87
N GLU A 75 -8.81 15.54 -15.07
CA GLU A 75 -9.04 15.77 -13.64
C GLU A 75 -7.75 15.83 -12.82
N PHE A 76 -6.67 15.18 -13.29
CA PHE A 76 -5.41 15.09 -12.55
C PHE A 76 -4.31 16.03 -13.07
N LYS A 77 -4.59 16.85 -14.10
CA LYS A 77 -3.60 17.78 -14.68
C LYS A 77 -3.02 18.78 -13.68
N SER A 78 -3.81 19.22 -12.69
CA SER A 78 -3.36 20.15 -11.66
C SER A 78 -2.23 19.60 -10.78
N SER A 79 -2.02 18.27 -10.75
CA SER A 79 -0.92 17.64 -10.02
C SER A 79 0.47 18.00 -10.56
N GLY A 80 0.56 18.36 -11.84
CA GLY A 80 1.83 18.61 -12.54
C GLY A 80 2.74 17.37 -12.65
N VAL A 81 2.23 16.16 -12.39
CA VAL A 81 2.98 14.91 -12.53
C VAL A 81 3.28 14.63 -14.01
N VAL A 82 4.49 14.15 -14.29
CA VAL A 82 4.89 13.72 -15.64
C VAL A 82 5.36 12.29 -15.56
N PHE A 83 4.49 11.34 -15.89
CA PHE A 83 4.76 9.89 -15.74
C PHE A 83 6.04 9.44 -16.44
N ASN A 84 6.30 9.97 -17.64
CA ASN A 84 7.46 9.60 -18.45
C ASN A 84 8.81 10.17 -17.92
N LYS A 85 8.80 10.79 -16.73
CA LYS A 85 10.01 11.30 -16.03
C LYS A 85 10.19 10.67 -14.64
N LEU A 86 9.39 9.66 -14.29
CA LEU A 86 9.53 8.96 -13.01
C LEU A 86 10.62 7.89 -13.17
N GLU A 87 11.78 8.09 -12.56
CA GLU A 87 12.93 7.17 -12.69
C GLU A 87 13.21 6.42 -11.39
N THR A 88 12.86 7.00 -10.25
CA THR A 88 13.18 6.45 -8.92
C THR A 88 11.93 6.04 -8.14
N ALA A 89 12.13 5.22 -7.10
CA ALA A 89 11.07 4.91 -6.14
C ALA A 89 10.53 6.17 -5.45
N GLN A 90 11.40 7.15 -5.15
CA GLN A 90 10.98 8.40 -4.53
C GLN A 90 10.13 9.26 -5.47
N ASP A 91 10.43 9.27 -6.78
CA ASP A 91 9.60 9.96 -7.76
C ASP A 91 8.19 9.36 -7.80
N ASN A 92 8.09 8.03 -7.76
CA ASN A 92 6.80 7.34 -7.71
C ASN A 92 6.01 7.66 -6.44
N ILE A 93 6.66 7.66 -5.27
CA ILE A 93 6.03 8.04 -3.99
C ILE A 93 5.52 9.48 -4.04
N ASN A 94 6.34 10.42 -4.53
CA ASN A 94 5.98 11.83 -4.64
C ASN A 94 4.83 12.04 -5.64
N ALA A 95 4.83 11.32 -6.76
CA ALA A 95 3.76 11.37 -7.75
C ALA A 95 2.44 10.84 -7.17
N ALA A 96 2.46 9.67 -6.53
CA ALA A 96 1.28 9.09 -5.89
C ALA A 96 0.68 10.03 -4.84
N SER A 97 1.53 10.61 -3.99
CA SER A 97 1.10 11.58 -2.96
C SER A 97 0.42 12.81 -3.57
N LYS A 98 1.00 13.42 -4.61
CA LYS A 98 0.39 14.57 -5.31
C LYS A 98 -0.94 14.21 -5.96
N LEU A 99 -1.01 13.06 -6.62
CA LEU A 99 -2.23 12.60 -7.28
C LEU A 99 -3.33 12.28 -6.25
N SER A 100 -2.98 11.70 -5.10
CA SER A 100 -3.91 11.45 -3.99
C SER A 100 -4.46 12.76 -3.42
N ALA A 101 -3.62 13.78 -3.25
CA ALA A 101 -4.07 15.11 -2.84
C ALA A 101 -5.07 15.72 -3.85
N VAL A 102 -4.79 15.59 -5.16
CA VAL A 102 -5.69 16.07 -6.22
C VAL A 102 -7.00 15.27 -6.27
N ALA A 103 -6.96 13.94 -6.11
CA ALA A 103 -8.17 13.11 -6.05
C ALA A 103 -9.09 13.59 -4.92
N LYS A 104 -8.51 13.86 -3.74
CA LYS A 104 -9.24 14.37 -2.58
C LYS A 104 -9.78 15.79 -2.79
N GLU A 105 -8.96 16.69 -3.34
CA GLU A 105 -9.35 18.09 -3.58
C GLU A 105 -10.50 18.20 -4.59
N ASN A 106 -10.43 17.39 -5.65
CA ASN A 106 -11.44 17.41 -6.72
C ASN A 106 -12.67 16.56 -6.43
N GLY A 107 -12.62 15.69 -5.41
CA GLY A 107 -13.66 14.69 -5.19
C GLY A 107 -13.75 13.72 -6.37
N ALA A 108 -12.60 13.27 -6.86
CA ALA A 108 -12.49 12.47 -8.07
C ALA A 108 -13.29 11.18 -7.99
N ALA A 109 -13.83 10.74 -9.12
CA ALA A 109 -14.52 9.47 -9.20
C ALA A 109 -13.51 8.33 -9.34
N GLY A 110 -13.63 7.32 -8.47
CA GLY A 110 -12.83 6.10 -8.52
C GLY A 110 -13.71 4.86 -8.39
N ILE A 111 -13.10 3.70 -8.62
CA ILE A 111 -13.72 2.39 -8.34
C ILE A 111 -13.30 2.00 -6.94
N THR A 112 -14.26 1.81 -6.05
CA THR A 112 -14.02 1.40 -4.66
C THR A 112 -14.30 -0.09 -4.50
N ALA A 113 -13.40 -0.79 -3.81
CA ALA A 113 -13.55 -2.21 -3.49
C ALA A 113 -12.94 -2.52 -2.12
N GLU A 114 -13.47 -3.55 -1.48
CA GLU A 114 -13.00 -4.03 -0.17
C GLU A 114 -12.18 -5.32 -0.35
N SER A 115 -11.26 -5.55 0.59
CA SER A 115 -10.48 -6.79 0.66
C SER A 115 -11.30 -7.96 1.18
N ASP A 116 -11.01 -9.14 0.62
CA ASP A 116 -11.59 -10.40 1.10
C ASP A 116 -10.86 -10.97 2.34
N LYS A 117 -11.29 -12.16 2.76
CA LYS A 117 -10.70 -12.95 3.87
C LYS A 117 -9.27 -13.44 3.66
N ASN A 118 -8.66 -13.12 2.53
CA ASN A 118 -7.25 -13.36 2.28
C ASN A 118 -6.47 -12.05 2.07
N GLY A 119 -7.11 -10.90 2.32
CA GLY A 119 -6.52 -9.59 2.15
C GLY A 119 -6.39 -9.17 0.69
N VAL A 120 -7.22 -9.70 -0.21
CA VAL A 120 -7.16 -9.37 -1.65
C VAL A 120 -8.26 -8.38 -2.04
N VAL A 121 -7.87 -7.23 -2.58
CA VAL A 121 -8.77 -6.26 -3.22
C VAL A 121 -8.68 -6.39 -4.73
N LYS A 122 -9.82 -6.43 -5.44
CA LYS A 122 -9.87 -6.68 -6.89
C LYS A 122 -10.50 -5.54 -7.66
N PHE A 123 -9.78 -5.06 -8.67
CA PHE A 123 -10.26 -4.11 -9.67
C PHE A 123 -10.16 -4.76 -11.06
N ASP A 124 -11.29 -5.19 -11.61
CA ASP A 124 -11.36 -5.88 -12.90
C ASP A 124 -11.87 -4.96 -14.01
N ASN A 125 -11.73 -5.40 -15.26
CA ASN A 125 -12.26 -4.71 -16.45
C ASN A 125 -11.72 -3.27 -16.64
N LEU A 126 -10.44 -3.09 -16.34
CA LEU A 126 -9.75 -1.79 -16.42
C LEU A 126 -9.26 -1.51 -17.84
N ASP A 127 -9.38 -0.25 -18.29
CA ASP A 127 -8.73 0.21 -19.51
C ASP A 127 -7.21 0.28 -19.36
N MET A 128 -6.50 0.35 -20.48
CA MET A 128 -5.06 0.64 -20.41
C MET A 128 -4.83 2.03 -19.78
N GLY A 129 -3.95 2.11 -18.80
CA GLY A 129 -3.72 3.33 -18.06
C GLY A 129 -2.77 3.19 -16.89
N ILE A 130 -2.50 4.33 -16.25
CA ILE A 130 -1.89 4.39 -14.93
C ILE A 130 -2.99 4.63 -13.91
N TYR A 131 -2.96 3.83 -12.86
CA TYR A 131 -3.93 3.82 -11.79
C TYR A 131 -3.27 4.21 -10.47
N LEU A 132 -3.95 5.08 -9.72
CA LEU A 132 -3.62 5.42 -8.34
C LEU A 132 -4.50 4.58 -7.41
N ILE A 133 -3.88 3.85 -6.49
CA ILE A 133 -4.56 3.11 -5.44
C ILE A 133 -4.44 3.88 -4.12
N VAL A 134 -5.56 4.11 -3.45
CA VAL A 134 -5.65 4.88 -2.19
C VAL A 134 -6.54 4.13 -1.21
N GLN A 135 -6.10 3.96 0.04
CA GLN A 135 -7.00 3.52 1.11
C GLN A 135 -7.94 4.66 1.49
N THR A 136 -9.25 4.39 1.49
CA THR A 136 -10.28 5.40 1.72
C THR A 136 -11.07 5.20 3.01
N ASP A 137 -10.89 4.06 3.67
CA ASP A 137 -11.46 3.81 5.00
C ASP A 137 -10.55 4.22 6.15
N SER A 138 -11.02 3.89 7.35
CA SER A 138 -10.27 3.93 8.60
C SER A 138 -10.29 2.56 9.30
N ALA A 139 -10.19 1.47 8.53
CA ALA A 139 -10.21 0.12 9.11
C ALA A 139 -9.03 -0.08 10.07
N ASP A 140 -9.22 -0.94 11.09
CA ASP A 140 -8.21 -1.32 12.08
C ASP A 140 -7.06 -2.18 11.51
N TYR A 141 -6.91 -2.20 10.18
CA TYR A 141 -5.82 -2.86 9.48
C TYR A 141 -4.48 -2.11 9.65
N GLY A 142 -4.50 -0.79 9.43
CA GLY A 142 -3.28 0.01 9.29
C GLY A 142 -3.43 1.04 8.18
N LEU A 143 -2.33 1.72 7.85
CA LEU A 143 -2.25 2.69 6.77
C LEU A 143 -1.55 2.09 5.56
N VAL A 144 -2.22 2.13 4.41
CA VAL A 144 -1.64 1.86 3.09
C VAL A 144 -1.25 3.17 2.44
N ASN A 145 0.05 3.37 2.24
CA ASN A 145 0.52 4.50 1.44
C ASN A 145 0.00 4.40 0.01
N SER A 146 -0.50 5.50 -0.54
CA SER A 146 -0.97 5.54 -1.93
C SER A 146 0.15 5.18 -2.91
N PHE A 147 -0.16 4.43 -3.96
CA PHE A 147 0.84 3.98 -4.93
C PHE A 147 0.27 3.91 -6.36
N LEU A 148 1.18 3.84 -7.34
CA LEU A 148 0.84 3.79 -8.76
C LEU A 148 1.00 2.38 -9.33
N VAL A 149 0.09 2.00 -10.22
CA VAL A 149 0.10 0.74 -10.97
C VAL A 149 -0.16 1.04 -12.45
N SER A 150 0.62 0.42 -13.35
CA SER A 150 0.40 0.53 -14.80
C SER A 150 -0.28 -0.72 -15.33
N VAL A 151 -1.29 -0.54 -16.17
CA VAL A 151 -2.00 -1.61 -16.90
C VAL A 151 -1.91 -1.32 -18.40
N PRO A 152 -1.20 -2.13 -19.20
CA PRO A 152 -0.25 -3.15 -18.74
C PRO A 152 1.02 -2.55 -18.13
N TYR A 153 1.83 -3.41 -17.51
CA TYR A 153 3.25 -3.14 -17.28
C TYR A 153 4.12 -4.20 -17.97
N LYS A 154 5.40 -3.87 -18.18
CA LYS A 154 6.37 -4.81 -18.73
C LYS A 154 7.12 -5.48 -17.59
N ASN A 155 7.06 -6.81 -17.49
CA ASN A 155 7.79 -7.55 -16.47
C ASN A 155 9.30 -7.62 -16.79
N ALA A 156 10.09 -8.25 -15.90
CA ALA A 156 11.55 -8.36 -16.07
C ALA A 156 11.97 -9.19 -17.30
N GLU A 157 11.11 -10.08 -17.77
CA GLU A 157 11.33 -10.92 -18.96
C GLU A 157 10.98 -10.19 -20.26
N GLY A 158 10.27 -9.06 -20.14
CA GLY A 158 9.90 -8.20 -21.24
C GLY A 158 8.49 -8.44 -21.76
N ASP A 159 7.68 -9.24 -21.07
CA ASP A 159 6.29 -9.51 -21.43
C ASP A 159 5.35 -8.45 -20.86
N TRP A 160 4.30 -8.16 -21.62
CA TRP A 160 3.21 -7.29 -21.17
C TRP A 160 2.28 -8.08 -20.26
N VAL A 161 2.05 -7.55 -19.06
CA VAL A 161 1.16 -8.11 -18.06
C VAL A 161 -0.06 -7.21 -17.94
N MET A 162 -1.24 -7.74 -18.32
CA MET A 162 -2.54 -7.06 -18.24
C MET A 162 -3.22 -7.29 -16.89
N ASP A 163 -3.07 -8.49 -16.33
CA ASP A 163 -3.58 -8.86 -15.01
C ASP A 163 -2.50 -8.67 -13.98
N VAL A 164 -2.54 -7.52 -13.31
CA VAL A 164 -1.47 -7.07 -12.42
C VAL A 164 -1.74 -7.51 -11.00
N GLU A 165 -0.87 -8.36 -10.48
CA GLU A 165 -0.80 -8.64 -9.05
C GLU A 165 0.21 -7.73 -8.38
N THR A 166 -0.20 -7.07 -7.31
CA THR A 166 0.66 -6.16 -6.54
C THR A 166 0.47 -6.35 -5.05
N GLN A 167 1.43 -5.90 -4.26
CA GLN A 167 1.42 -5.99 -2.82
C GLN A 167 1.61 -4.60 -2.21
N THR A 168 0.85 -4.29 -1.17
CA THR A 168 0.93 -2.99 -0.50
C THR A 168 2.27 -2.77 0.21
N LYS A 169 2.53 -1.52 0.58
CA LYS A 169 3.47 -1.21 1.67
C LYS A 169 2.67 -0.56 2.79
N GLY A 170 2.09 -1.40 3.64
CA GLY A 170 1.30 -0.98 4.79
C GLY A 170 2.15 -0.75 6.04
N GLU A 171 1.69 0.15 6.91
CA GLU A 171 2.21 0.40 8.25
C GLU A 171 1.10 0.12 9.28
N SER A 172 1.39 -0.67 10.30
CA SER A 172 0.46 -0.91 11.41
C SER A 172 0.35 0.36 12.26
N PHE A 173 -0.82 0.61 12.86
CA PHE A 173 -0.94 1.63 13.89
C PHE A 173 -0.13 1.19 15.12
N GLU A 174 0.91 1.93 15.49
CA GLU A 174 1.56 1.66 16.78
C GLU A 174 0.51 1.80 17.90
N PRO A 175 0.43 0.83 18.83
CA PRO A 175 -0.46 0.98 19.98
C PRO A 175 -0.04 2.25 20.72
N THR A 176 -0.95 3.21 20.85
CA THR A 176 -0.71 4.42 21.65
C THR A 176 -0.18 3.98 23.01
N PRO A 177 1.00 4.45 23.46
CA PRO A 177 1.49 4.10 24.78
C PRO A 177 0.40 4.44 25.80
N PRO A 178 0.15 3.56 26.79
CA PRO A 178 -0.86 3.84 27.79
C PRO A 178 -0.60 5.23 28.39
N PRO A 179 -1.65 6.03 28.67
CA PRO A 179 -1.48 7.35 29.28
C PRO A 179 -0.51 7.23 30.47
N PRO A 180 0.40 8.19 30.66
CA PRO A 180 1.29 8.14 31.82
C PRO A 180 0.44 7.97 33.07
N GLN A 181 0.63 6.85 33.78
CA GLN A 181 0.03 6.65 35.09
C GLN A 181 0.62 7.70 36.04
N THR A 182 -0.03 8.85 36.11
CA THR A 182 0.34 9.92 37.02
C THR A 182 -0.33 9.59 38.36
N GLY A 183 0.44 9.01 39.28
CA GLY A 183 0.01 8.81 40.66
C GLY A 183 -0.21 7.36 41.10
N GLN A 184 0.85 6.54 41.11
CA GLN A 184 1.03 5.64 42.23
C GLN A 184 2.13 6.23 43.11
N GLU A 185 1.72 6.91 44.18
CA GLU A 185 2.60 7.28 45.29
C GLU A 185 3.20 5.98 45.84
N ASN A 186 4.46 5.72 45.52
CA ASN A 186 5.23 4.61 46.06
C ASN A 186 5.58 4.93 47.52
N ASN A 187 4.64 4.63 48.40
CA ASN A 187 4.66 4.79 49.85
C ASN A 187 5.73 3.94 50.59
N ASN A 188 6.75 3.46 49.88
CA ASN A 188 7.90 2.76 50.46
C ASN A 188 8.94 3.71 51.09
N ASN A 189 8.78 5.02 50.93
CA ASN A 189 9.62 6.03 51.59
C ASN A 189 8.96 6.66 52.82
N MET A 190 7.71 6.31 53.15
CA MET A 190 7.02 6.83 54.32
C MET A 190 7.58 6.22 55.63
N LEU A 191 8.13 5.01 55.61
CA LEU A 191 8.69 4.39 56.82
C LEU A 191 10.07 4.95 57.23
N LEU A 192 10.84 5.52 56.30
CA LEU A 192 12.20 6.02 56.59
C LEU A 192 12.21 7.48 57.10
N ILE A 193 11.19 8.27 56.79
CA ILE A 193 11.10 9.67 57.26
C ILE A 193 10.61 9.75 58.73
N PHE A 194 9.88 8.74 59.23
CA PHE A 194 9.38 8.74 60.61
C PHE A 194 10.43 8.40 61.69
N ILE A 195 11.56 7.79 61.35
CA ILE A 195 12.56 7.36 62.37
C ILE A 195 13.48 8.54 62.79
N CYS A 196 13.78 9.48 61.89
CA CYS A 196 14.57 10.67 62.23
C CYS A 196 13.75 11.77 62.92
N GLY A 197 12.44 11.86 62.65
CA GLY A 197 11.58 12.88 63.24
C GLY A 197 11.27 12.67 64.74
N ILE A 198 11.23 11.42 65.20
CA ILE A 198 10.86 11.10 66.59
C ILE A 198 12.04 11.31 67.56
N SER A 199 13.28 11.18 67.11
CA SER A 199 14.48 11.37 67.94
C SER A 199 14.79 12.84 68.25
N VAL A 200 14.41 13.78 67.37
CA VAL A 200 14.62 15.22 67.59
C VAL A 200 13.58 15.81 68.57
N ILE A 201 12.34 15.29 68.58
CA ILE A 201 11.27 15.83 69.44
C ILE A 201 11.44 15.40 70.90
N LEU A 202 11.95 14.20 71.19
CA LEU A 202 12.17 13.73 72.57
C LEU A 202 13.32 14.48 73.29
N ILE A 203 14.36 14.92 72.56
CA ILE A 203 15.47 15.70 73.14
C ILE A 203 15.04 17.15 73.44
N GLY A 204 14.16 17.74 72.60
CA GLY A 204 13.63 19.09 72.80
C GLY A 204 12.70 19.22 74.01
N VAL A 205 11.94 18.17 74.35
CA VAL A 205 11.01 18.19 75.49
C VAL A 205 11.74 18.03 76.84
N MET A 206 12.89 17.33 76.90
CA MET A 206 13.68 17.26 78.15
C MET A 206 14.40 18.57 78.49
N LEU A 207 14.80 19.38 77.50
CA LEU A 207 15.50 20.65 77.76
C LEU A 207 14.56 21.81 78.12
N PHE A 208 13.26 21.71 77.82
CA PHE A 208 12.28 22.75 78.13
C PHE A 208 11.54 22.55 79.46
N ALA A 209 11.47 21.32 79.98
CA ALA A 209 10.90 21.03 81.30
C ALA A 209 11.83 21.41 82.47
N GLY A 210 13.14 21.60 82.21
CA GLY A 210 14.14 21.90 83.24
C GLY A 210 14.28 23.39 83.64
N LYS A 211 13.53 24.32 83.04
CA LYS A 211 13.71 25.78 83.27
C LYS A 211 12.49 26.56 83.79
N ARG A 212 11.45 25.89 84.31
CA ARG A 212 10.30 26.58 84.94
C ARG A 212 9.90 25.99 86.30
N GLN A 213 10.82 26.00 87.26
CA GLN A 213 10.62 26.18 88.71
C GLN A 213 11.98 26.68 89.24
N LYS A 214 12.20 27.85 89.86
CA LYS A 214 11.42 28.61 90.83
C LYS A 214 11.74 30.11 90.69
N THR A 215 10.71 30.95 90.78
CA THR A 215 10.82 32.34 91.23
C THR A 215 10.31 32.34 92.66
N GLU A 216 11.23 32.54 93.59
CA GLU A 216 11.15 33.39 94.80
C GLU A 216 12.56 33.50 95.37
#